data_AF-A0A288D9U8-F1
#
_entry.id   AF-A0A288D9U8-F1
#
_cell.length_a   1.000
_cell.length_b   1.000
_cell.length_c   1.000
_cell.angle_alpha   90.00
_cell.angle_beta   90.00
_cell.angle_gamma   90.00
#
_symmetry.space_group_name_H-M   'P 1'
#
loop_
_entity.id
_entity.type
_entity.pdbx_description
1 polymer ?
#
loop_
_entity_poly.entity_id
_entity_poly.type
_entity_poly.pdbx_seq_one_letter_code
_entity_poly.pdbx_strand_id
1 'polypeptide(L)'
;MTTPQQQEMPIIPYDIYESPQELVLFLPLGGVKKESLTLSIKDYKLVIRGERAQPILKDNLIPIKESCYRGPIHQEIDLPPQVYFDKIHSKLSPDNTLQVIVPKALIPEKIALEVEYDAG
;
A
#
# COMPACT_ATOMS: atom_id res chain seq x y z
N MET A 1 28.95 -19.92 -13.35
CA MET A 1 28.05 -19.67 -12.20
C MET A 1 27.29 -18.40 -12.53
N THR A 2 26.01 -18.52 -12.87
CA THR A 2 25.14 -17.39 -13.17
C THR A 2 24.89 -16.61 -11.88
N THR A 3 25.24 -15.33 -11.88
CA THR A 3 24.85 -14.36 -10.85
C THR A 3 23.35 -14.52 -10.57
N PRO A 4 22.88 -14.53 -9.31
CA PRO A 4 21.45 -14.53 -9.06
C PRO A 4 20.88 -13.28 -9.73
N GLN A 5 20.00 -13.48 -10.70
CA GLN A 5 19.20 -12.40 -11.26
C GLN A 5 18.49 -11.77 -10.07
N GLN A 6 18.81 -10.52 -9.78
CA GLN A 6 18.14 -9.72 -8.78
C GLN A 6 16.68 -9.65 -9.20
N GLN A 7 15.87 -10.55 -8.65
CA GLN A 7 14.52 -10.78 -9.11
C GLN A 7 13.73 -9.50 -8.82
N GLU A 8 13.39 -8.76 -9.87
CA GLU A 8 12.62 -7.54 -9.76
C GLU A 8 11.30 -7.86 -9.06
N MET A 9 11.02 -7.16 -7.95
CA MET A 9 9.76 -7.32 -7.23
C MET A 9 8.60 -6.96 -8.17
N PRO A 10 7.49 -7.73 -8.13
CA PRO A 10 6.38 -7.49 -9.03
C PRO A 10 5.71 -6.16 -8.70
N ILE A 11 5.28 -5.44 -9.74
CA ILE A 11 4.32 -4.35 -9.57
C ILE A 11 3.00 -4.96 -9.08
N ILE A 12 2.46 -4.41 -7.99
CA ILE A 12 1.16 -4.82 -7.49
C ILE A 12 0.13 -3.87 -8.09
N PRO A 13 -0.86 -4.37 -8.86
CA PRO A 13 -1.92 -3.52 -9.36
C PRO A 13 -2.78 -3.02 -8.19
N TYR A 14 -3.23 -1.79 -8.29
CA TYR A 14 -4.11 -1.18 -7.30
C TYR A 14 -4.98 -0.11 -7.95
N ASP A 15 -6.14 0.12 -7.34
CA ASP A 15 -7.08 1.16 -7.73
C ASP A 15 -7.14 2.23 -6.63
N ILE A 16 -7.32 3.49 -7.04
CA ILE A 16 -7.54 4.61 -6.13
C ILE A 16 -8.82 5.32 -6.57
N TYR A 17 -9.74 5.48 -5.63
CA TYR A 17 -10.94 6.27 -5.78
C TYR A 17 -10.86 7.48 -4.88
N GLU A 18 -11.43 8.60 -5.33
CA GLU A 18 -11.40 9.86 -4.61
C GLU A 18 -12.83 10.41 -4.45
N SER A 19 -13.13 10.88 -3.24
CA SER A 19 -14.29 11.71 -2.94
C SER A 19 -13.81 13.05 -2.36
N PRO A 20 -14.69 14.03 -2.11
CA PRO A 20 -14.28 15.24 -1.40
C PRO A 20 -13.76 14.97 0.02
N GLN A 21 -14.15 13.84 0.65
CA GLN A 21 -13.80 13.52 2.04
C GLN A 21 -12.59 12.60 2.19
N GLU A 22 -12.31 11.73 1.21
CA GLU A 22 -11.30 10.68 1.37
C GLU A 22 -10.75 10.15 0.05
N LEU A 23 -9.60 9.47 0.14
CA LEU A 23 -9.14 8.52 -0.86
C LEU A 23 -9.41 7.10 -0.36
N VAL A 24 -9.82 6.21 -1.26
CA VAL A 24 -10.03 4.79 -0.97
C VAL A 24 -9.21 3.98 -1.95
N LEU A 25 -8.27 3.20 -1.44
CA LEU A 25 -7.37 2.35 -2.21
C LEU A 25 -7.78 0.89 -2.10
N PHE A 26 -7.72 0.15 -3.20
CA PHE A 26 -7.93 -1.29 -3.25
C PHE A 26 -6.71 -1.99 -3.86
N LEU A 27 -6.19 -2.98 -3.14
CA LEU A 27 -5.03 -3.78 -3.55
C LEU A 27 -5.33 -5.28 -3.44
N PRO A 28 -5.50 -6.01 -4.55
CA PRO A 28 -5.62 -7.46 -4.52
C PRO A 28 -4.28 -8.11 -4.16
N LEU A 29 -4.16 -8.60 -2.91
CA LEU A 29 -2.96 -9.23 -2.35
C LEU A 29 -3.05 -10.76 -2.36
N GLY A 30 -3.46 -11.32 -3.50
CA GLY A 30 -3.59 -12.77 -3.68
C GLY A 30 -2.34 -13.54 -3.25
N GLY A 31 -2.54 -14.53 -2.37
CA GLY A 31 -1.48 -15.39 -1.85
C GLY A 31 -0.57 -14.77 -0.79
N VAL A 32 -0.77 -13.51 -0.40
CA VAL A 32 -0.03 -12.88 0.71
C VAL A 32 -0.55 -13.40 2.04
N LYS A 33 0.35 -13.80 2.95
CA LYS A 33 -0.01 -14.21 4.31
C LYS A 33 -0.38 -12.99 5.14
N LYS A 34 -1.55 -13.00 5.78
CA LYS A 34 -2.02 -11.87 6.61
C LYS A 34 -1.01 -11.50 7.69
N GLU A 35 -0.36 -12.50 8.28
CA GLU A 35 0.59 -12.33 9.38
C GLU A 35 1.90 -11.68 8.91
N SER A 36 2.20 -11.75 7.62
CA SER A 36 3.36 -11.08 7.01
C SER A 36 3.08 -9.64 6.59
N LEU A 37 1.80 -9.25 6.52
CA LEU A 37 1.38 -7.96 5.95
C LEU A 37 1.66 -6.84 6.95
N THR A 38 2.47 -5.86 6.53
CA THR A 38 2.75 -4.65 7.30
C THR A 38 2.42 -3.42 6.48
N LEU A 39 1.76 -2.45 7.10
CA LEU A 39 1.47 -1.13 6.53
C LEU A 39 2.16 -0.07 7.39
N SER A 40 2.76 0.92 6.75
CA SER A 40 3.33 2.08 7.43
C SER A 40 3.22 3.32 6.55
N ILE A 41 3.22 4.49 7.17
CA ILE A 41 3.37 5.76 6.43
C ILE A 41 4.79 6.28 6.65
N LYS A 42 5.48 6.61 5.56
CA LYS A 42 6.82 7.21 5.59
C LYS A 42 6.95 8.22 4.46
N ASP A 43 7.40 9.43 4.75
CA ASP A 43 7.65 10.48 3.74
C ASP A 43 6.45 10.73 2.81
N TYR A 44 5.24 10.84 3.39
CA TYR A 44 3.97 10.95 2.67
C TYR A 44 3.63 9.74 1.78
N LYS A 45 4.24 8.58 2.00
CA LYS A 45 3.95 7.36 1.27
C LYS A 45 3.31 6.31 2.14
N LEU A 46 2.26 5.67 1.64
CA LEU A 46 1.78 4.40 2.14
C LEU A 46 2.73 3.29 1.67
N VAL A 47 3.42 2.67 2.61
CA VAL A 47 4.34 1.55 2.37
C VAL A 47 3.66 0.25 2.80
N ILE A 48 3.54 -0.68 1.86
CA ILE A 48 2.90 -1.98 2.04
C ILE A 48 3.95 -3.05 1.79
N ARG A 49 4.16 -3.93 2.77
CA ARG A 49 5.07 -5.08 2.65
C ARG A 49 4.38 -6.35 3.07
N GLY A 50 4.82 -7.48 2.52
CA GLY A 50 4.34 -8.79 2.89
C GLY A 50 5.04 -9.89 2.11
N GLU A 51 4.54 -11.12 2.22
CA GLU A 51 5.12 -12.27 1.54
C GLU A 51 4.04 -13.13 0.87
N ARG A 52 4.18 -13.37 -0.43
CA ARG A 52 3.37 -14.34 -1.17
C ARG A 52 3.86 -15.75 -0.87
N ALA A 53 3.02 -16.53 -0.18
CA ALA A 53 3.34 -17.86 0.28
C ALA A 53 3.68 -18.83 -0.86
N GLN A 54 4.73 -19.62 -0.67
CA GLN A 54 4.94 -20.82 -1.48
C GLN A 54 3.82 -21.84 -1.20
N PRO A 55 3.25 -22.49 -2.23
CA PRO A 55 2.34 -23.59 -2.02
C PRO A 55 3.09 -24.77 -1.39
N ILE A 56 2.43 -25.48 -0.48
CA ILE A 56 2.96 -26.75 0.05
C ILE A 56 2.68 -27.82 -1.01
N LEU A 57 3.73 -28.30 -1.66
CA LEU A 57 3.66 -29.34 -2.67
C LEU A 57 4.02 -30.70 -2.06
N LYS A 58 3.47 -31.78 -2.61
CA LYS A 58 3.95 -33.13 -2.31
C LYS A 58 5.29 -33.35 -3.00
N ASP A 59 6.19 -34.09 -2.37
CA ASP A 59 7.57 -34.31 -2.86
C ASP A 59 7.65 -34.97 -4.25
N ASN A 60 6.58 -35.65 -4.68
CA ASN A 60 6.54 -36.31 -5.98
C ASN A 60 6.00 -35.44 -7.12
N LEU A 61 5.69 -34.16 -6.86
CA LEU A 61 5.24 -33.22 -7.89
C LEU A 61 6.44 -32.52 -8.54
N ILE A 62 6.42 -32.46 -9.86
CA ILE A 62 7.42 -31.74 -10.66
C ILE A 62 6.71 -30.52 -11.29
N PRO A 63 7.27 -29.31 -11.17
CA PRO A 63 6.66 -28.13 -11.78
C PRO A 63 6.71 -28.25 -13.31
N ILE A 64 5.55 -28.22 -13.96
CA ILE A 64 5.44 -28.13 -15.42
C ILE A 64 5.49 -26.67 -15.88
N LYS A 65 4.99 -25.74 -15.06
CA LYS A 65 5.01 -24.29 -15.28
C LYS A 65 4.80 -23.52 -13.98
N GLU A 66 5.60 -22.49 -13.76
CA GLU A 66 5.46 -21.57 -12.63
C GLU A 66 5.57 -20.13 -13.12
N SER A 67 4.46 -19.39 -13.10
CA SER A 67 4.42 -17.98 -13.53
C SER A 67 4.06 -17.02 -12.42
N CYS A 68 3.68 -17.53 -11.25
CA CYS A 68 3.33 -16.68 -10.13
C CYS A 68 4.59 -16.30 -9.35
N TYR A 69 4.77 -15.01 -9.10
CA TYR A 69 5.78 -14.56 -8.16
C TYR A 69 5.45 -15.02 -6.73
N ARG A 70 6.46 -15.54 -6.03
CA ARG A 70 6.42 -16.03 -4.65
C ARG A 70 7.58 -15.41 -3.88
N GLY A 71 7.34 -15.01 -2.64
CA GLY A 71 8.32 -14.28 -1.83
C GLY A 71 7.89 -12.84 -1.52
N PRO A 72 8.85 -11.97 -1.16
CA PRO A 72 8.57 -10.66 -0.59
C PRO A 72 7.95 -9.72 -1.61
N ILE A 73 6.98 -8.93 -1.16
CA ILE A 73 6.39 -7.83 -1.89
C ILE A 73 6.65 -6.50 -1.19
N HIS A 74 6.80 -5.44 -1.97
CA HIS A 74 6.95 -4.07 -1.49
C HIS A 74 6.23 -3.14 -2.48
N GLN A 75 5.28 -2.38 -1.97
CA GLN A 75 4.55 -1.37 -2.75
C GLN A 75 4.58 -0.05 -1.98
N GLU A 76 4.91 1.02 -2.68
CA GLU A 76 4.79 2.39 -2.17
C GLU A 76 3.73 3.13 -2.99
N ILE A 77 2.91 3.91 -2.31
CA ILE A 77 1.89 4.75 -2.93
C ILE A 77 1.97 6.13 -2.29
N ASP A 78 2.19 7.16 -3.12
CA ASP A 78 2.24 8.54 -2.65
C ASP A 78 0.85 8.98 -2.17
N LEU A 79 0.81 9.62 -1.00
CA LEU A 79 -0.37 10.22 -0.40
C LEU A 79 -0.29 11.75 -0.53
N PRO A 80 -1.44 12.43 -0.73
CA PRO A 80 -1.44 13.88 -0.72
C PRO A 80 -1.10 14.43 0.68
N PRO A 81 -0.52 15.64 0.77
CA PRO A 81 -0.08 16.20 2.05
C PRO A 81 -1.23 16.59 2.98
N GLN A 82 -2.42 16.84 2.43
CA GLN A 82 -3.60 17.31 3.15
C GLN A 82 -4.52 16.14 3.56
N VAL A 83 -4.02 15.26 4.43
CA VAL A 83 -4.77 14.10 4.96
C VAL A 83 -4.62 14.01 6.48
N TYR A 84 -5.60 13.40 7.15
CA TYR A 84 -5.50 13.06 8.56
C TYR A 84 -4.78 11.72 8.72
N PHE A 85 -3.44 11.74 8.79
CA PHE A 85 -2.61 10.54 8.85
C PHE A 85 -2.96 9.59 10.01
N ASP A 86 -3.32 10.16 11.17
CA ASP A 86 -3.73 9.44 12.38
C ASP A 86 -5.08 8.73 12.24
N LYS A 87 -5.87 9.08 11.22
CA LYS A 87 -7.19 8.51 10.93
C LYS A 87 -7.20 7.53 9.76
N ILE A 88 -6.05 7.31 9.12
CA ILE A 88 -5.90 6.29 8.08
C ILE A 88 -6.17 4.93 8.71
N HIS A 89 -7.01 4.13 8.05
CA HIS A 89 -7.33 2.79 8.50
C HIS A 89 -7.45 1.84 7.32
N SER A 90 -7.34 0.54 7.60
CA SER A 90 -7.34 -0.48 6.57
C SER A 90 -8.10 -1.72 7.00
N LYS A 91 -8.54 -2.50 6.01
CA LYS A 91 -9.19 -3.80 6.18
C LYS A 91 -8.69 -4.74 5.10
N LEU A 92 -8.43 -5.99 5.47
CA LEU A 92 -8.19 -7.06 4.52
C LEU A 92 -9.48 -7.89 4.41
N SER A 93 -10.05 -7.95 3.22
CA SER A 93 -11.25 -8.73 2.95
C SER A 93 -10.95 -10.24 2.87
N PRO A 94 -11.98 -11.10 2.97
CA PRO A 94 -11.80 -12.56 2.85
C PRO A 94 -11.20 -13.04 1.53
N ASP A 95 -11.35 -12.26 0.45
CA ASP A 95 -10.74 -12.50 -0.88
C ASP A 95 -9.31 -11.94 -1.01
N ASN A 96 -8.68 -11.56 0.10
CA ASN A 96 -7.34 -10.98 0.16
C ASN A 96 -7.20 -9.62 -0.56
N THR A 97 -8.28 -8.83 -0.63
CA THR A 97 -8.22 -7.46 -1.11
C THR A 97 -7.99 -6.52 0.07
N LEU A 98 -6.86 -5.80 0.07
CA LEU A 98 -6.56 -4.77 1.05
C LEU A 98 -7.27 -3.48 0.64
N GLN A 99 -8.16 -3.01 1.51
CA GLN A 99 -8.75 -1.69 1.42
C GLN A 99 -8.01 -0.74 2.38
N VAL A 100 -7.62 0.44 1.89
CA VAL A 100 -7.08 1.52 2.74
C VAL A 100 -7.90 2.78 2.53
N ILE A 101 -8.36 3.37 3.63
CA ILE A 101 -9.14 4.60 3.63
C ILE A 101 -8.26 5.72 4.20
N VAL A 102 -8.10 6.79 3.42
CA VAL A 102 -7.25 7.94 3.72
C VAL A 102 -8.12 9.20 3.79
N PRO A 103 -8.56 9.60 4.99
CA PRO A 103 -9.39 10.79 5.16
C PRO A 103 -8.62 12.06 4.80
N LYS A 104 -9.22 12.94 4.02
CA LYS A 104 -8.67 14.25 3.67
C LYS A 104 -8.79 15.21 4.84
N ALA A 105 -7.80 16.09 4.98
CA ALA A 105 -7.85 17.19 5.93
C ALA A 105 -8.93 18.18 5.50
N LEU A 106 -9.72 18.70 6.46
CA LEU A 106 -10.67 19.77 6.18
C LEU A 106 -9.90 21.05 5.83
N ILE A 107 -10.14 21.56 4.63
CA ILE A 107 -9.63 22.87 4.20
C ILE A 107 -10.81 23.84 4.31
N PRO A 108 -10.77 24.84 5.21
CA PRO A 108 -11.82 25.84 5.31
C PRO A 108 -11.88 26.67 4.02
N GLU A 109 -13.09 27.02 3.59
CA GLU A 109 -13.32 27.80 2.35
C GLU A 109 -12.68 29.20 2.42
N LYS A 110 -12.66 29.80 3.62
CA LYS A 110 -12.08 31.11 3.86
C LYS A 110 -11.41 31.15 5.23
N ILE A 111 -10.22 31.73 5.27
CA ILE A 111 -9.51 32.10 6.50
C ILE A 111 -9.23 33.60 6.41
N ALA A 112 -9.65 34.36 7.43
CA ALA A 112 -9.24 35.75 7.58
C ALA A 112 -7.88 35.78 8.28
N LEU A 113 -6.96 36.62 7.80
CA LEU A 113 -5.64 36.79 8.39
C LEU A 113 -5.49 38.24 8.87
N GLU A 114 -4.85 38.41 10.01
CA GLU A 114 -4.41 39.72 10.49
C GLU A 114 -3.00 40.00 9.97
N VAL A 115 -2.72 41.26 9.64
CA VAL A 115 -1.39 41.69 9.19
C VAL A 115 -0.61 42.16 10.41
N GLU A 116 0.44 41.42 10.78
CA GLU A 116 1.42 41.88 11.76
C GLU A 116 2.48 42.77 11.10
N TYR A 117 2.89 43.83 11.79
CA TYR A 117 3.95 44.73 11.33
C TYR A 117 5.31 44.18 11.77
N ASP A 118 6.19 43.88 10.82
CA ASP A 118 7.56 43.44 11.09
C ASP A 118 8.42 44.66 11.49
N ALA A 119 8.67 44.80 12.79
CA ALA A 119 9.63 45.77 13.33
C ALA A 119 10.99 45.08 13.44
N GLY A 120 11.70 45.00 12.32
CA GLY A 120 12.96 44.25 12.16
C GLY A 120 14.06 44.53 13.17
#